data_AF-A0A7I7NK33-F1
#
_entry.id   AF-A0A7I7NK33-F1
#
_cell.length_a   1.000
_cell.length_b   1.000
_cell.length_c   1.000
_cell.angle_alpha   90.00
_cell.angle_beta   90.00
_cell.angle_gamma   90.00
#
_symmetry.space_group_name_H-M   'P 1'
#
loop_
_entity.id
_entity.type
_entity.pdbx_description
1 polymer ?
#
loop_
_entity_poly.entity_id
_entity_poly.type
_entity_poly.pdbx_seq_one_letter_code
_entity_poly.pdbx_strand_id
1 'polypeptide(L)'
;MTCVTAEPELPSSAAGDSHSPRFQLGRRVPEAIPQEGFLVQPFTQQCQVIHTEGDHAVIGVSPGNSYFSRQRIRDLGIWGLANFDRVDFVYTDIHVAESFEALGDSAIEARRKAVKNIRGVRAKIAATVDELDPAGSRLSARPMSEFQSNEAYRQLHGDLLARLDGDEDFRVVCQDLVRRFLSTKVAPRQEPTAAQEQVCLNYICAEAPLFLDTPAILGVPSSLNCYHQSLPMAEMLYARGSGLRASRNQGHAIVTPDGSPAK
;
A
#
# COMPACT_ATOMS: atom_id res chain seq x y z
N MET A 1 -28.17 24.21 5.66
CA MET A 1 -28.78 23.60 4.46
C MET A 1 -28.30 22.16 4.45
N THR A 2 -29.21 21.29 4.87
CA THR A 2 -28.94 20.01 5.52
C THR A 2 -29.40 18.92 4.55
N CYS A 3 -28.55 17.95 4.22
CA CYS A 3 -28.92 16.79 3.40
C CYS A 3 -28.34 15.57 4.14
N VAL A 4 -29.06 15.06 5.14
CA VAL A 4 -30.06 13.98 5.06
C VAL A 4 -29.44 12.69 4.53
N THR A 5 -29.12 11.83 5.49
CA THR A 5 -28.77 10.43 5.40
C THR A 5 -29.94 9.61 4.83
N ALA A 6 -29.67 8.77 3.85
CA ALA A 6 -30.58 7.71 3.41
C ALA A 6 -29.83 6.37 3.44
N GLU A 7 -30.34 5.44 4.25
CA GLU A 7 -29.98 4.02 4.23
C GLU A 7 -30.46 3.38 2.91
N PRO A 8 -29.70 2.48 2.27
CA PRO A 8 -30.25 1.64 1.22
C PRO A 8 -30.65 0.26 1.77
N GLU A 9 -31.91 -0.10 1.53
CA GLU A 9 -32.44 -1.45 1.66
C GLU A 9 -31.69 -2.44 0.74
N LEU A 10 -31.47 -3.66 1.25
CA LEU A 10 -30.86 -4.79 0.54
C LEU A 10 -31.79 -5.36 -0.54
N PRO A 11 -31.32 -5.58 -1.79
CA PRO A 11 -31.94 -6.53 -2.68
C PRO A 11 -31.43 -7.95 -2.42
N SER A 12 -32.40 -8.87 -2.36
CA SER A 12 -32.23 -10.32 -2.26
C SER A 12 -31.84 -10.97 -3.60
N SER A 13 -30.96 -11.96 -3.51
CA SER A 13 -30.88 -13.20 -4.32
C SER A 13 -30.37 -13.17 -5.78
N ALA A 14 -29.19 -13.79 -5.92
CA ALA A 14 -28.80 -14.82 -6.91
C ALA A 14 -28.63 -14.45 -8.39
N ALA A 15 -27.36 -14.34 -8.80
CA ALA A 15 -26.86 -14.89 -10.06
C ALA A 15 -25.42 -15.38 -9.81
N GLY A 16 -25.18 -16.67 -10.04
CA GLY A 16 -23.88 -17.28 -9.86
C GLY A 16 -22.92 -16.87 -10.98
N ASP A 17 -21.87 -16.16 -10.63
CA ASP A 17 -20.68 -16.03 -11.45
C ASP A 17 -19.62 -16.98 -10.89
N SER A 18 -19.38 -18.09 -11.59
CA SER A 18 -18.30 -19.02 -11.26
C SER A 18 -16.96 -18.43 -11.69
N HIS A 19 -16.55 -17.33 -11.07
CA HIS A 19 -15.18 -16.83 -11.17
C HIS A 19 -14.29 -17.70 -10.29
N SER A 20 -13.65 -18.70 -10.92
CA SER A 20 -12.48 -19.32 -10.29
C SER A 20 -11.46 -18.20 -10.06
N PRO A 21 -10.94 -18.02 -8.83
CA PRO A 21 -10.04 -16.92 -8.56
C PRO A 21 -8.78 -17.08 -9.43
N ARG A 22 -8.45 -16.03 -10.20
CA ARG A 22 -7.30 -16.00 -11.13
C ARG A 22 -5.97 -16.26 -10.40
N PHE A 23 -5.93 -15.97 -9.10
CA PHE A 23 -4.78 -16.18 -8.22
C PHE A 23 -5.17 -17.01 -6.99
N GLN A 24 -4.28 -17.92 -6.57
CA GLN A 24 -4.47 -18.75 -5.38
C GLN A 24 -3.44 -18.36 -4.30
N LEU A 25 -3.92 -17.80 -3.20
CA LEU A 25 -3.10 -17.35 -2.06
C LEU A 25 -2.70 -18.49 -1.10
N GLY A 26 -3.32 -19.67 -1.25
CA GLY A 26 -3.11 -20.83 -0.40
C GLY A 26 -4.44 -21.43 0.09
N ARG A 27 -4.34 -22.53 0.87
CA ARG A 27 -5.54 -23.25 1.38
C ARG A 27 -6.17 -22.59 2.61
N ARG A 28 -5.46 -21.68 3.28
CA ARG A 28 -5.93 -20.94 4.46
C ARG A 28 -5.48 -19.49 4.34
N VAL A 29 -6.43 -18.57 4.55
CA VAL A 29 -6.16 -17.14 4.71
C VAL A 29 -5.98 -16.88 6.21
N PRO A 30 -4.91 -16.19 6.64
CA PRO A 30 -4.75 -15.83 8.04
C PRO A 30 -5.90 -14.95 8.55
N GLU A 31 -6.31 -15.18 9.79
CA GLU A 31 -7.24 -14.29 10.51
C GLU A 31 -6.51 -13.04 11.02
N ALA A 32 -7.27 -11.98 11.28
CA ALA A 32 -6.72 -10.75 11.84
C ALA A 32 -6.38 -10.93 13.33
N ILE A 33 -5.22 -10.43 13.75
CA ILE A 33 -4.69 -10.54 15.10
C ILE A 33 -4.71 -9.14 15.75
N PRO A 34 -5.31 -8.97 16.94
CA PRO A 34 -5.29 -7.69 17.65
C PRO A 34 -3.93 -7.41 18.29
N GLN A 35 -3.34 -6.24 18.03
CA GLN A 35 -2.04 -5.77 18.51
C GLN A 35 -2.06 -4.24 18.66
N GLU A 36 -1.79 -3.71 19.86
CA GLU A 36 -1.65 -2.27 20.14
C GLU A 36 -2.74 -1.36 19.50
N GLY A 37 -4.00 -1.78 19.54
CA GLY A 37 -5.13 -1.02 18.97
C GLY A 37 -5.32 -1.18 17.46
N PHE A 38 -4.65 -2.16 16.85
CA PHE A 38 -4.80 -2.54 15.45
C PHE A 38 -5.20 -4.01 15.31
N LEU A 39 -5.95 -4.30 14.25
CA LEU A 39 -6.12 -5.62 13.69
C LEU A 39 -5.11 -5.79 12.55
N VAL A 40 -4.22 -6.76 12.70
CA VAL A 40 -3.19 -7.09 11.72
C VAL A 40 -3.57 -8.39 11.03
N GLN A 41 -3.83 -8.31 9.72
CA GLN A 41 -4.18 -9.45 8.90
C GLN A 41 -3.08 -9.72 7.86
N PRO A 42 -2.16 -10.67 8.14
CA PRO A 42 -1.20 -11.11 7.13
C PRO A 42 -1.89 -11.69 5.90
N PHE A 43 -1.40 -11.34 4.70
CA PHE A 43 -2.09 -11.66 3.45
C PHE A 43 -2.03 -13.16 3.09
N THR A 44 -0.97 -13.86 3.51
CA THR A 44 -0.81 -15.31 3.34
C THR A 44 -0.19 -15.92 4.60
N GLN A 45 -0.20 -17.25 4.72
CA GLN A 45 0.48 -17.94 5.83
C GLN A 45 1.99 -17.63 5.88
N GLN A 46 2.65 -17.41 4.74
CA GLN A 46 4.05 -17.00 4.71
C GLN A 46 4.22 -15.58 5.27
N CYS A 47 3.29 -14.67 4.93
CA CYS A 47 3.27 -13.33 5.53
C CYS A 47 3.10 -13.39 7.05
N GLN A 48 2.34 -14.37 7.57
CA GLN A 48 2.17 -14.55 9.02
C GLN A 48 3.47 -15.02 9.68
N VAL A 49 4.26 -15.87 9.01
CA VAL A 49 5.60 -16.24 9.49
C VAL A 49 6.50 -15.01 9.55
N ILE A 50 6.58 -14.22 8.47
CA ILE A 50 7.38 -12.98 8.42
C ILE A 50 6.93 -11.97 9.48
N HIS A 51 5.63 -11.84 9.72
CA HIS A 51 5.11 -11.01 10.80
C HIS A 51 5.60 -11.49 12.18
N THR A 52 5.65 -12.81 12.40
CA THR A 52 6.10 -13.41 13.66
C THR A 52 7.61 -13.28 13.86
N GLU A 53 8.39 -13.27 12.77
CA GLU A 53 9.85 -13.04 12.81
C GLU A 53 10.18 -11.65 13.33
N GLY A 54 9.38 -10.63 12.99
CA GLY A 54 9.50 -9.30 13.59
C GLY A 54 10.76 -8.53 13.19
N ASP A 55 11.41 -8.85 12.06
CA ASP A 55 12.65 -8.16 11.68
C ASP A 55 12.40 -6.70 11.27
N HIS A 56 11.44 -6.49 10.36
CA HIS A 56 11.22 -5.18 9.76
C HIS A 56 9.78 -4.95 9.30
N ALA A 57 9.31 -3.71 9.46
CA ALA A 57 8.07 -3.25 8.85
C ALA A 57 8.25 -1.98 7.99
N VAL A 58 7.68 -2.00 6.79
CA VAL A 58 7.41 -0.78 6.01
C VAL A 58 5.99 -0.35 6.31
N ILE A 59 5.80 0.89 6.77
CA ILE A 59 4.47 1.48 6.93
C ILE A 59 4.28 2.54 5.85
N GLY A 60 3.49 2.20 4.84
CA GLY A 60 3.18 3.10 3.72
C GLY A 60 2.22 4.22 4.13
N VAL A 61 2.53 5.46 3.73
CA VAL A 61 1.72 6.64 4.07
C VAL A 61 1.43 7.48 2.82
N SER A 62 0.17 7.49 2.38
CA SER A 62 -0.23 8.31 1.23
C SER A 62 -0.51 9.77 1.61
N PRO A 63 0.01 10.75 0.85
CA PRO A 63 -0.26 12.16 1.09
C PRO A 63 -1.72 12.51 0.79
N GLY A 64 -2.30 13.43 1.56
CA GLY A 64 -3.68 13.89 1.35
C GLY A 64 -4.77 12.90 1.78
N ASN A 65 -4.40 11.75 2.33
CA ASN A 65 -5.34 10.79 2.90
C ASN A 65 -5.62 11.10 4.38
N SER A 66 -6.88 11.36 4.72
CA SER A 66 -7.32 11.72 6.07
C SER A 66 -7.17 10.59 7.09
N TYR A 67 -7.05 9.33 6.63
CA TYR A 67 -6.73 8.19 7.48
C TYR A 67 -5.45 8.44 8.31
N PHE A 68 -4.45 9.07 7.69
CA PHE A 68 -3.16 9.39 8.32
C PHE A 68 -3.21 10.72 9.09
N SER A 69 -4.03 10.72 10.15
CA SER A 69 -3.99 11.75 11.19
C SER A 69 -2.68 11.68 11.98
N ARG A 70 -2.33 12.74 12.72
CA ARG A 70 -1.13 12.71 13.59
C ARG A 70 -1.23 11.57 14.62
N GLN A 71 -2.41 11.39 15.22
CA GLN A 71 -2.66 10.31 16.17
C GLN A 71 -2.47 8.95 15.51
N ARG A 72 -3.05 8.72 14.31
CA ARG A 72 -2.91 7.44 13.61
C ARG A 72 -1.46 7.10 13.28
N ILE A 73 -0.68 8.08 12.82
CA ILE A 73 0.75 7.89 12.52
C ILE A 73 1.52 7.55 13.80
N ARG A 74 1.22 8.22 14.92
CA ARG A 74 1.80 7.90 16.23
C ARG A 74 1.46 6.47 16.65
N ASP A 75 0.19 6.08 16.60
CA ASP A 75 -0.26 4.76 17.02
C ASP A 75 0.39 3.66 16.17
N LEU A 76 0.49 3.87 14.85
CA LEU A 76 1.23 2.98 13.94
C LEU A 76 2.72 2.87 14.30
N GLY A 77 3.35 3.98 14.72
CA GLY A 77 4.74 3.96 15.18
C GLY A 77 4.92 3.17 16.47
N ILE A 78 3.99 3.31 17.43
CA ILE A 78 3.99 2.54 18.68
C ILE A 78 3.81 1.05 18.39
N TRP A 79 2.81 0.69 17.59
CA TRP A 79 2.59 -0.69 17.15
C TRP A 79 3.83 -1.26 16.44
N GLY A 80 4.42 -0.50 15.51
CA GLY A 80 5.62 -0.93 14.79
C GLY A 80 6.79 -1.21 15.74
N LEU A 81 7.10 -0.29 16.66
CA LEU A 81 8.21 -0.45 17.61
C LEU A 81 7.99 -1.58 18.62
N ALA A 82 6.74 -1.95 18.91
CA ALA A 82 6.40 -3.06 19.79
C ALA A 82 6.59 -4.43 19.12
N ASN A 83 6.45 -4.50 17.78
CA ASN A 83 6.38 -5.77 17.05
C ASN A 83 7.55 -6.02 16.09
N PHE A 84 8.38 -5.00 15.79
CA PHE A 84 9.48 -5.12 14.84
C PHE A 84 10.79 -4.53 15.36
N ASP A 85 11.92 -5.17 15.05
CA ASP A 85 13.25 -4.68 15.40
C ASP A 85 13.54 -3.33 14.74
N ARG A 86 13.10 -3.15 13.49
CA ARG A 86 13.20 -1.89 12.73
C ARG A 86 11.91 -1.55 11.98
N VAL A 87 11.60 -0.26 11.88
CA VAL A 87 10.42 0.26 11.19
C VAL A 87 10.82 1.43 10.31
N ASP A 88 10.37 1.41 9.05
CA ASP A 88 10.53 2.52 8.11
C ASP A 88 9.15 3.02 7.66
N PHE A 89 8.80 4.26 8.04
CA PHE A 89 7.72 4.98 7.40
C PHE A 89 8.16 5.41 6.01
N VAL A 90 7.37 5.03 5.00
CA VAL A 90 7.59 5.44 3.63
C VAL A 90 6.39 6.24 3.16
N TYR A 91 6.60 7.53 2.86
CA TYR A 91 5.56 8.38 2.30
C TYR A 91 5.75 8.59 0.80
N THR A 92 4.66 8.46 0.04
CA THR A 92 4.72 8.57 -1.41
C THR A 92 4.75 10.02 -1.85
N ASP A 93 5.84 10.43 -2.49
CA ASP A 93 6.07 11.81 -2.96
C ASP A 93 6.25 11.90 -4.49
N ILE A 94 6.12 10.78 -5.19
CA ILE A 94 6.17 10.64 -6.64
C ILE A 94 4.77 10.35 -7.20
N HIS A 95 4.50 10.80 -8.44
CA HIS A 95 3.22 10.62 -9.14
C HIS A 95 1.97 11.24 -8.44
N VAL A 96 2.17 12.05 -7.39
CA VAL A 96 1.08 12.62 -6.59
C VAL A 96 0.33 13.70 -7.37
N ALA A 97 1.03 14.55 -8.12
CA ALA A 97 0.40 15.60 -8.92
C ALA A 97 -0.37 14.98 -10.09
N GLU A 98 0.25 14.03 -10.79
CA GLU A 98 -0.34 13.30 -11.89
C GLU A 98 -1.61 12.56 -11.45
N SER A 99 -1.62 12.00 -10.24
CA SER A 99 -2.82 11.39 -9.65
C SER A 99 -3.95 12.40 -9.44
N PHE A 100 -3.64 13.64 -9.06
CA PHE A 100 -4.64 14.71 -8.95
C PHE A 100 -5.14 15.19 -10.31
N GLU A 101 -4.27 15.32 -11.30
CA GLU A 101 -4.65 15.65 -12.68
C GLU A 101 -5.57 14.57 -13.27
N ALA A 102 -5.23 13.29 -13.04
CA ALA A 102 -6.04 12.16 -13.43
C ALA A 102 -7.44 12.21 -12.79
N LEU A 103 -7.58 12.77 -11.59
CA LEU A 103 -8.87 12.96 -10.91
C LEU A 103 -9.61 14.27 -11.30
N GLY A 104 -9.06 15.04 -12.24
CA GLY A 104 -9.74 16.20 -12.85
C GLY A 104 -9.24 17.57 -12.38
N ASP A 105 -8.21 17.66 -11.54
CA ASP A 105 -7.59 18.94 -11.22
C ASP A 105 -6.81 19.50 -12.43
N SER A 106 -6.73 20.83 -12.56
CA SER A 106 -5.76 21.42 -13.50
C SER A 106 -4.32 21.16 -13.04
N ALA A 107 -3.36 21.11 -13.97
CA ALA A 107 -1.94 20.88 -13.64
C ALA A 107 -1.38 21.84 -12.55
N ILE A 108 -1.83 23.11 -12.56
CA ILE A 108 -1.43 24.10 -11.55
C ILE A 108 -1.99 23.75 -10.18
N GLU A 109 -3.26 23.37 -10.11
CA GLU A 109 -3.94 22.98 -8.87
C GLU A 109 -3.39 21.66 -8.31
N ALA A 110 -3.22 20.67 -9.17
CA ALA A 110 -2.64 19.37 -8.86
C ALA A 110 -1.25 19.52 -8.25
N ARG A 111 -0.37 20.31 -8.87
CA ARG A 111 0.97 20.59 -8.33
C ARG A 111 0.90 21.29 -6.97
N ARG A 112 0.04 22.31 -6.81
CA ARG A 112 -0.13 23.01 -5.53
C ARG A 112 -0.64 22.08 -4.43
N LYS A 113 -1.61 21.22 -4.74
CA LYS A 113 -2.17 20.23 -3.82
C LYS A 113 -1.13 19.17 -3.45
N ALA A 114 -0.39 18.64 -4.41
CA ALA A 114 0.69 17.68 -4.18
C ALA A 114 1.74 18.23 -3.22
N VAL A 115 2.29 19.43 -3.49
CA VAL A 115 3.29 20.07 -2.60
C VAL A 115 2.76 20.24 -1.18
N LYS A 116 1.53 20.77 -1.05
CA LYS A 116 0.90 20.98 0.27
C LYS A 116 0.72 19.65 1.01
N ASN A 117 0.22 18.62 0.33
CA ASN A 117 -0.11 17.34 0.94
C ASN A 117 1.13 16.54 1.32
N ILE A 118 2.17 16.54 0.47
CA ILE A 118 3.48 15.92 0.75
C ILE A 118 4.14 16.61 1.94
N ARG A 119 4.18 17.95 1.96
CA ARG A 119 4.74 18.70 3.10
C ARG A 119 3.99 18.39 4.39
N GLY A 120 2.67 18.35 4.34
CA GLY A 120 1.83 18.06 5.49
C GLY A 120 2.06 16.66 6.07
N VAL A 121 2.12 15.63 5.22
CA VAL A 121 2.35 14.26 5.70
C VAL A 121 3.78 14.07 6.19
N ARG A 122 4.78 14.61 5.49
CA ARG A 122 6.19 14.56 5.91
C ARG A 122 6.38 15.18 7.29
N ALA A 123 5.79 16.35 7.54
CA ALA A 123 5.90 17.02 8.84
C ALA A 123 5.27 16.21 9.97
N LYS A 124 4.12 15.57 9.74
CA LYS A 124 3.48 14.70 10.74
C LYS A 124 4.35 13.49 11.06
N ILE A 125 4.89 12.81 10.04
CA ILE A 125 5.73 11.63 10.22
C ILE A 125 7.02 12.02 10.95
N ALA A 126 7.72 13.06 10.49
CA ALA A 126 8.96 13.51 11.12
C ALA A 126 8.75 13.84 12.61
N ALA A 127 7.70 14.59 12.95
CA ALA A 127 7.37 14.89 14.34
C ALA A 127 7.09 13.63 15.17
N THR A 128 6.44 12.62 14.59
CA THR A 128 6.22 11.32 15.27
C THR A 128 7.52 10.55 15.46
N VAL A 129 8.40 10.50 14.46
CA VAL A 129 9.70 9.81 14.57
C VAL A 129 10.56 10.47 15.63
N ASP A 130 10.68 11.81 15.59
CA ASP A 130 11.43 12.58 16.60
C ASP A 130 10.88 12.38 18.01
N GLU A 131 9.57 12.17 18.15
CA GLU A 131 8.90 11.95 19.43
C GLU A 131 9.07 10.51 19.97
N LEU A 132 9.02 9.50 19.10
CA LEU A 132 9.03 8.09 19.49
C LEU A 132 10.43 7.45 19.50
N ASP A 133 11.34 7.94 18.67
CA ASP A 133 12.73 7.46 18.60
C ASP A 133 13.69 8.63 18.32
N PRO A 134 13.93 9.52 19.29
CA PRO A 134 14.80 10.70 19.11
C PRO A 134 16.25 10.35 18.71
N ALA A 135 16.68 9.11 19.01
CA ALA A 135 18.01 8.62 18.64
C ALA A 135 18.08 8.07 17.21
N GLY A 136 16.93 7.86 16.55
CA GLY A 136 16.84 7.31 15.19
C GLY A 136 17.41 5.90 15.06
N SER A 137 17.22 5.07 16.09
CA SER A 137 17.86 3.75 16.21
C SER A 137 17.08 2.62 15.54
N ARG A 138 15.74 2.71 15.55
CA ARG A 138 14.81 1.66 15.13
C ARG A 138 13.68 2.17 14.25
N LEU A 139 13.29 3.44 14.37
CA LEU A 139 12.23 4.07 13.58
C LEU A 139 12.80 5.13 12.65
N SER A 140 12.48 5.03 11.37
CA SER A 140 12.95 5.95 10.33
C SER A 140 11.81 6.42 9.44
N ALA A 141 12.00 7.53 8.74
CA ALA A 141 11.06 8.06 7.77
C ALA A 141 11.76 8.53 6.50
N ARG A 142 11.27 8.10 5.34
CA ARG A 142 11.86 8.45 4.05
C ARG A 142 10.83 8.63 2.93
N PRO A 143 11.08 9.52 1.96
CA PRO A 143 10.25 9.62 0.77
C PRO A 143 10.44 8.42 -0.15
N MET A 144 9.41 8.05 -0.91
CA MET A 144 9.52 7.02 -1.95
C MET A 144 10.57 7.37 -3.00
N SER A 145 10.72 8.66 -3.35
CA SER A 145 11.71 9.15 -4.31
C SER A 145 13.15 8.83 -3.91
N GLU A 146 13.47 8.67 -2.62
CA GLU A 146 14.82 8.33 -2.15
C GLU A 146 15.31 6.99 -2.76
N PHE A 147 14.40 6.04 -2.91
CA PHE A 147 14.72 4.71 -3.43
C PHE A 147 15.09 4.71 -4.92
N GLN A 148 14.79 5.76 -5.68
CA GLN A 148 15.20 5.87 -7.08
C GLN A 148 16.74 5.85 -7.24
N SER A 149 17.46 6.21 -6.17
CA SER A 149 18.92 6.13 -6.11
C SER A 149 19.47 4.76 -5.66
N ASN A 150 18.63 3.87 -5.14
CA ASN A 150 19.00 2.53 -4.70
C ASN A 150 19.07 1.54 -5.87
N GLU A 151 20.13 0.74 -5.92
CA GLU A 151 20.38 -0.18 -7.05
C GLU A 151 19.36 -1.32 -7.13
N ALA A 152 19.05 -1.98 -6.01
CA ALA A 152 18.07 -3.06 -5.96
C ALA A 152 16.67 -2.55 -6.36
N TYR A 153 16.28 -1.36 -5.87
CA TYR A 153 15.04 -0.72 -6.29
C TYR A 153 15.00 -0.48 -7.80
N ARG A 154 16.07 0.09 -8.39
CA ARG A 154 16.13 0.35 -9.84
C ARG A 154 16.04 -0.94 -10.67
N GLN A 155 16.69 -2.01 -10.22
CA GLN A 155 16.63 -3.31 -10.89
C GLN A 155 15.20 -3.88 -10.86
N LEU A 156 14.58 -3.94 -9.68
CA LEU A 156 13.20 -4.42 -9.51
C LEU A 156 12.19 -3.59 -10.33
N HIS A 157 12.33 -2.28 -10.30
CA HIS A 157 11.48 -1.37 -11.06
C HIS A 157 11.69 -1.54 -12.57
N GLY A 158 12.94 -1.63 -13.03
CA GLY A 158 13.29 -1.86 -14.44
C GLY A 158 12.75 -3.20 -14.96
N ASP A 159 12.90 -4.27 -14.18
CA ASP A 159 12.38 -5.60 -14.52
C ASP A 159 10.86 -5.62 -14.61
N LEU A 160 10.17 -4.92 -13.71
CA LEU A 160 8.71 -4.78 -13.75
C LEU A 160 8.27 -4.06 -15.03
N LEU A 161 8.90 -2.94 -15.37
CA LEU A 161 8.59 -2.20 -16.60
C LEU A 161 8.88 -3.02 -17.85
N ALA A 162 10.01 -3.72 -17.90
CA ALA A 162 10.36 -4.59 -19.03
C ALA A 162 9.34 -5.73 -19.22
N ARG A 163 8.78 -6.27 -18.13
CA ARG A 163 7.69 -7.27 -18.20
C ARG A 163 6.39 -6.65 -18.70
N LEU A 164 6.01 -5.47 -18.21
CA LEU A 164 4.83 -4.77 -18.73
C LEU A 164 4.97 -4.51 -20.24
N ASP A 165 6.17 -4.17 -20.69
CA ASP A 165 6.46 -3.89 -22.10
C ASP A 165 6.49 -5.16 -22.97
N GLY A 166 7.08 -6.25 -22.48
CA GLY A 166 7.33 -7.47 -23.26
C GLY A 166 6.33 -8.62 -23.10
N ASP A 167 5.44 -8.58 -22.11
CA ASP A 167 4.46 -9.64 -21.81
C ASP A 167 3.04 -9.06 -21.80
N GLU A 168 2.30 -9.31 -22.89
CA GLU A 168 0.94 -8.80 -23.08
C GLU A 168 -0.04 -9.38 -22.06
N ASP A 169 0.07 -10.66 -21.74
CA ASP A 169 -0.80 -11.32 -20.75
C ASP A 169 -0.59 -10.69 -19.36
N PHE A 170 0.68 -10.47 -18.99
CA PHE A 170 1.02 -9.78 -17.75
C PHE A 170 0.50 -8.34 -17.71
N ARG A 171 0.59 -7.62 -18.82
CA ARG A 171 0.04 -6.25 -18.93
C ARG A 171 -1.47 -6.24 -18.73
N VAL A 172 -2.19 -7.15 -19.39
CA VAL A 172 -3.66 -7.25 -19.27
C VAL A 172 -4.08 -7.57 -17.84
N VAL A 173 -3.36 -8.46 -17.15
CA VAL A 173 -3.56 -8.73 -15.72
C VAL A 173 -3.41 -7.44 -14.90
N CYS A 174 -2.30 -6.71 -15.08
CA CYS A 174 -2.03 -5.51 -14.31
C CYS A 174 -3.09 -4.42 -14.55
N GLN A 175 -3.52 -4.23 -15.80
CA GLN A 175 -4.57 -3.29 -16.15
C GLN A 175 -5.92 -3.66 -15.52
N ASP A 176 -6.30 -4.93 -15.50
CA ASP A 176 -7.53 -5.39 -14.84
C ASP A 176 -7.50 -5.09 -13.32
N LEU A 177 -6.37 -5.35 -12.66
CA LEU A 177 -6.19 -5.02 -11.24
C LEU A 177 -6.26 -3.50 -10.98
N VAL A 178 -5.66 -2.70 -11.87
CA VAL A 178 -5.74 -1.23 -11.81
C VAL A 178 -7.17 -0.73 -11.99
N ARG A 179 -7.92 -1.26 -12.97
CA ARG A 179 -9.33 -0.89 -13.20
C ARG A 179 -10.20 -1.20 -11.99
N ARG A 180 -10.05 -2.40 -11.41
CA ARG A 180 -10.75 -2.80 -10.19
C ARG A 180 -10.42 -1.90 -9.00
N PHE A 181 -9.18 -1.44 -8.89
CA PHE A 181 -8.82 -0.49 -7.84
C PHE A 181 -9.44 0.90 -8.09
N LEU A 182 -9.32 1.42 -9.31
CA LEU A 182 -9.85 2.73 -9.67
C LEU A 182 -11.37 2.81 -9.59
N SER A 183 -12.10 1.73 -9.89
CA SER A 183 -13.57 1.69 -9.79
C SER A 183 -14.07 1.95 -8.36
N THR A 184 -13.24 1.72 -7.33
CA THR A 184 -13.53 2.07 -5.93
C THR A 184 -13.29 3.54 -5.59
N LYS A 185 -12.64 4.30 -6.48
CA LYS A 185 -12.18 5.69 -6.25
C LYS A 185 -12.90 6.71 -7.13
N VAL A 186 -13.40 6.29 -8.28
CA VAL A 186 -14.19 7.14 -9.20
C VAL A 186 -15.66 7.17 -8.79
N ALA A 187 -16.40 8.15 -9.31
CA ALA A 187 -17.83 8.26 -9.05
C ALA A 187 -18.59 7.01 -9.53
N PRO A 188 -19.71 6.63 -8.87
CA PRO A 188 -20.49 5.47 -9.28
C PRO A 188 -20.89 5.56 -10.76
N ARG A 189 -20.66 4.47 -11.52
CA ARG A 189 -20.98 4.32 -12.95
C ARG A 189 -20.07 5.11 -13.92
N GLN A 190 -18.94 5.61 -13.46
CA GLN A 190 -17.91 6.16 -14.34
C GLN A 190 -16.79 5.14 -14.55
N GLU A 191 -16.51 4.78 -15.80
CA GLU A 191 -15.33 3.97 -16.13
C GLU A 191 -14.05 4.84 -16.05
N PRO A 192 -12.95 4.31 -15.50
CA PRO A 192 -11.66 4.97 -15.55
C PRO A 192 -11.23 5.26 -17.00
N THR A 193 -10.70 6.45 -17.24
CA THR A 193 -10.08 6.80 -18.53
C THR A 193 -8.72 6.13 -18.67
N ALA A 194 -8.25 5.93 -19.91
CA ALA A 194 -6.91 5.37 -20.17
C ALA A 194 -5.78 6.19 -19.51
N ALA A 195 -5.93 7.50 -19.41
CA ALA A 195 -4.97 8.36 -18.71
C ALA A 195 -4.95 8.10 -17.19
N GLN A 196 -6.13 7.91 -16.57
CA GLN A 196 -6.24 7.54 -15.16
C GLN A 196 -5.63 6.16 -14.89
N GLU A 197 -5.89 5.18 -15.76
CA GLU A 197 -5.28 3.85 -15.67
C GLU A 197 -3.76 3.94 -15.74
N GLN A 198 -3.21 4.68 -16.70
CA GLN A 198 -1.76 4.80 -16.87
C GLN A 198 -1.08 5.49 -15.68
N VAL A 199 -1.68 6.58 -15.16
CA VAL A 199 -1.15 7.26 -13.97
C VAL A 199 -1.18 6.35 -12.75
N CYS A 200 -2.28 5.61 -12.56
CA CYS A 200 -2.41 4.66 -11.46
C CYS A 200 -1.39 3.51 -11.59
N LEU A 201 -1.18 2.99 -12.81
CA LEU A 201 -0.18 1.98 -13.08
C LEU A 201 1.24 2.49 -12.78
N ASN A 202 1.59 3.71 -13.20
CA ASN A 202 2.88 4.32 -12.90
C ASN A 202 3.08 4.47 -11.38
N TYR A 203 2.07 4.95 -10.67
CA TYR A 203 2.09 5.05 -9.21
C TYR A 203 2.35 3.69 -8.56
N ILE A 204 1.58 2.66 -8.92
CA ILE A 204 1.72 1.31 -8.37
C ILE A 204 3.08 0.70 -8.71
N CYS A 205 3.57 0.87 -9.94
CA CYS A 205 4.89 0.38 -10.34
C CYS A 205 6.00 1.02 -9.51
N ALA A 206 5.85 2.29 -9.15
CA ALA A 206 6.84 2.97 -8.33
C ALA A 206 6.87 2.48 -6.87
N GLU A 207 5.74 1.98 -6.34
CA GLU A 207 5.71 1.38 -4.98
C GLU A 207 6.05 -0.12 -5.00
N ALA A 208 5.81 -0.80 -6.12
CA ALA A 208 5.94 -2.26 -6.26
C ALA A 208 7.28 -2.85 -5.79
N PRO A 209 8.46 -2.22 -5.97
CA PRO A 209 9.72 -2.76 -5.45
C PRO A 209 9.70 -3.02 -3.94
N LEU A 210 9.03 -2.18 -3.13
CA LEU A 210 8.90 -2.41 -1.68
C LEU A 210 7.88 -3.50 -1.33
N PHE A 211 7.02 -3.88 -2.27
CA PHE A 211 6.16 -5.05 -2.13
C PHE A 211 6.80 -6.32 -2.70
N LEU A 212 7.90 -6.19 -3.45
CA LEU A 212 8.63 -7.30 -4.05
C LEU A 212 9.78 -7.73 -3.16
N ASP A 213 10.68 -6.81 -2.77
CA ASP A 213 11.90 -7.18 -2.06
C ASP A 213 12.47 -6.00 -1.25
N THR A 214 11.71 -5.56 -0.25
CA THR A 214 12.25 -4.65 0.78
C THR A 214 13.54 -5.20 1.43
N PRO A 215 13.68 -6.51 1.73
CA PRO A 215 14.94 -7.09 2.20
C PRO A 215 16.16 -6.70 1.35
N ALA A 216 16.07 -6.81 0.02
CA ALA A 216 17.16 -6.38 -0.87
C ALA A 216 17.39 -4.87 -0.87
N ILE A 217 16.33 -4.06 -0.77
CA ILE A 217 16.41 -2.59 -0.85
C ILE A 217 17.00 -1.99 0.44
N LEU A 218 16.57 -2.49 1.60
CA LEU A 218 16.91 -1.94 2.92
C LEU A 218 17.97 -2.76 3.70
N GLY A 219 18.36 -3.92 3.18
CA GLY A 219 19.36 -4.79 3.80
C GLY A 219 18.86 -5.43 5.10
N VAL A 220 17.59 -5.83 5.15
CA VAL A 220 16.95 -6.46 6.32
C VAL A 220 16.69 -7.96 6.06
N PRO A 221 16.64 -8.84 7.09
CA PRO A 221 16.47 -10.27 6.88
C PRO A 221 15.12 -10.65 6.23
N SER A 222 14.04 -10.10 6.77
CA SER A 222 12.68 -10.18 6.24
C SER A 222 11.98 -8.83 6.40
N SER A 223 10.85 -8.62 5.70
CA SER A 223 10.06 -7.40 5.89
C SER A 223 8.59 -7.62 5.63
N LEU A 224 7.75 -7.04 6.50
CA LEU A 224 6.31 -6.94 6.30
C LEU A 224 5.95 -5.55 5.76
N ASN A 225 5.33 -5.48 4.58
CA ASN A 225 4.80 -4.23 4.04
C ASN A 225 3.35 -4.04 4.51
N CYS A 226 3.09 -2.96 5.23
CA CYS A 226 1.87 -2.75 6.01
C CYS A 226 1.06 -1.56 5.48
N TYR A 227 -0.22 -1.80 5.23
CA TYR A 227 -1.16 -0.75 4.81
C TYR A 227 -2.59 -1.05 5.28
N HIS A 228 -3.47 -0.06 5.31
CA HIS A 228 -4.86 -0.23 5.78
C HIS A 228 -5.81 -0.80 4.72
N GLN A 229 -5.31 -1.01 3.49
CA GLN A 229 -6.00 -1.63 2.37
C GLN A 229 -5.06 -2.62 1.70
N SER A 230 -5.61 -3.66 1.06
CA SER A 230 -4.79 -4.53 0.22
C SER A 230 -4.22 -3.73 -0.96
N LEU A 231 -2.96 -3.98 -1.31
CA LEU A 231 -2.39 -3.48 -2.56
C LEU A 231 -3.14 -4.08 -3.76
N PRO A 232 -3.39 -3.32 -4.85
CA PRO A 232 -4.04 -3.84 -6.06
C PRO A 232 -3.35 -5.08 -6.65
N MET A 233 -2.01 -5.15 -6.57
CA MET A 233 -1.23 -6.27 -7.09
C MET A 233 -0.95 -7.37 -6.06
N ALA A 234 -1.43 -7.25 -4.82
CA ALA A 234 -1.12 -8.22 -3.76
C ALA A 234 -1.48 -9.66 -4.17
N GLU A 235 -2.64 -9.84 -4.80
CA GLU A 235 -3.10 -11.16 -5.26
C GLU A 235 -2.10 -11.82 -6.21
N MET A 236 -1.46 -11.06 -7.08
CA MET A 236 -0.46 -11.57 -8.01
C MET A 236 0.90 -11.79 -7.35
N LEU A 237 1.36 -10.84 -6.54
CA LEU A 237 2.70 -10.86 -5.95
C LEU A 237 2.89 -11.98 -4.92
N TYR A 238 1.84 -12.28 -4.16
CA TYR A 238 1.87 -13.26 -3.07
C TYR A 238 1.14 -14.57 -3.40
N ALA A 239 0.70 -14.76 -4.65
CA ALA A 239 0.10 -16.01 -5.10
C ALA A 239 1.10 -17.16 -5.20
N ARG A 240 0.56 -18.38 -5.17
CA ARG A 240 1.30 -19.57 -5.60
C ARG A 240 1.61 -19.54 -7.10
N GLY A 241 2.52 -20.43 -7.53
CA GLY A 241 2.94 -20.56 -8.93
C GLY A 241 4.16 -19.70 -9.27
N SER A 242 4.39 -19.53 -10.58
CA SER A 242 5.52 -18.78 -11.13
C SER A 242 5.08 -17.45 -11.75
N GLY A 243 6.04 -16.59 -12.08
CA GLY A 243 5.82 -15.27 -12.66
C GLY A 243 6.46 -14.18 -11.79
N LEU A 244 5.91 -12.96 -11.84
CA LEU A 244 6.30 -11.91 -10.90
C LEU A 244 5.80 -12.29 -9.49
N ARG A 245 6.73 -12.53 -8.58
CA ARG A 245 6.45 -12.87 -7.17
C ARG A 245 7.34 -12.05 -6.27
N ALA A 246 6.81 -11.73 -5.09
CA ALA A 246 7.62 -11.18 -4.02
C ALA A 246 8.69 -12.20 -3.58
N SER A 247 9.81 -11.68 -3.09
CA SER A 247 10.84 -12.44 -2.41
C SER A 247 10.23 -13.33 -1.32
N ARG A 248 10.82 -14.49 -1.07
CA ARG A 248 10.36 -15.40 -0.01
C ARG A 248 10.43 -14.77 1.39
N ASN A 249 11.24 -13.72 1.54
CA ASN A 249 11.44 -12.95 2.77
C ASN A 249 10.59 -11.65 2.80
N GLN A 250 9.72 -11.44 1.82
CA GLN A 250 8.82 -10.29 1.74
C GLN A 250 7.38 -10.73 2.06
N GLY A 251 6.72 -9.99 2.95
CA GLY A 251 5.33 -10.20 3.32
C GLY A 251 4.48 -8.95 3.14
N HIS A 252 3.17 -9.13 3.19
CA HIS A 252 2.18 -8.03 3.23
C HIS A 252 1.16 -8.29 4.32
N ALA A 253 0.74 -7.23 5.02
CA ALA A 253 -0.36 -7.27 5.96
C ALA A 253 -1.29 -6.06 5.80
N ILE A 254 -2.57 -6.32 6.00
CA ILE A 254 -3.59 -5.29 6.14
C ILE A 254 -3.66 -4.92 7.62
N VAL A 255 -3.43 -3.66 7.94
CA VAL A 255 -3.39 -3.13 9.31
C VAL A 255 -4.48 -2.08 9.48
N THR A 256 -5.53 -2.43 10.21
CA THR A 256 -6.70 -1.56 10.44
C THR A 256 -6.90 -1.29 11.92
N PRO A 257 -7.57 -0.20 12.32
CA PRO A 257 -7.88 0.04 13.73
C PRO A 257 -8.80 -1.07 14.26
N ASP A 258 -8.58 -1.53 15.49
CA ASP A 258 -9.39 -2.59 16.11
C ASP A 258 -10.79 -2.16 16.55
N GLY A 259 -11.08 -0.86 16.47
CA GLY A 259 -12.35 -0.27 16.91
C GLY A 259 -12.44 -0.09 18.43
N SER A 260 -11.44 -0.53 19.19
CA SER A 260 -11.32 -0.23 20.61
C SER A 260 -10.89 1.24 20.77
N PRO A 261 -11.50 2.00 21.71
CA PRO A 261 -10.97 3.32 22.03
C PRO A 261 -9.53 3.17 22.52
N ALA A 262 -8.62 3.98 21.96
CA ALA A 262 -7.24 4.08 22.44
C ALA A 262 -7.27 4.36 23.95
N LYS A 263 -6.66 3.47 24.74
CA LYS A 263 -6.55 3.63 26.19
C LYS A 263 -5.50 4.68 26.55
#